data_AF-A0A9D9G4W9-F1
#
_entry.id   AF-A0A9D9G4W9-F1
#
_cell.length_a   1.000
_cell.length_b   1.000
_cell.length_c   1.000
_cell.angle_alpha   90.00
_cell.angle_beta   90.00
_cell.angle_gamma   90.00
#
_symmetry.space_group_name_H-M   'P 1'
#
loop_
_entity.id
_entity.type
_entity.pdbx_description
1 polymer ?
#
loop_
_entity_poly.entity_id
_entity_poly.type
_entity_poly.pdbx_seq_one_letter_code
_entity_poly.pdbx_strand_id
1 'polypeptide(L)'
;MDNNYLDRGKEVLKILISNGYEAYFIGGVVRSAILGVDCELIDITTSATPDAARVIFANCEVADYKPGSIKLTYANYPFILSTFRKEEYSDRRTPIRYHYSKSLLEDLSRRDFTMNAIAMNHNSKLTDAYDGFKDIKAGRIRPIGKPKTRFKEDPIRILRAIRFVSELDFELVKGVLPAMKVYVKLLSRLELKDICAELKKIINGENAKKAVRLLVSSNAYKYLPSLRKGTMKLAKKYSRLNYEEYLLLCFAVNENLNDDYLDYVDNIEMFKKTYNLILTNPKCRFDTLTLFSYGLDSCLSANKVNRLLGKSHTSEKNIRRAYDALIIKKTCDLEFKGEDILEICAGQSAEYIQVLVDNIIYKVLTREIPNEYEAIKEYCLSELEQNGFTEYDSKGDYIYHSGIIGKRNEDINEEMLVDVNELNRLLDGPVVNTPASEAAPVSEAAYSEAVNPPSSIEKDLTDHRIDMLEKRLNEQEQQIHEKDAQLEELLKESRQTKIKKDVDQMVKGNMDLISDMDYVDVSDEEKQELSRKLKKIYLDFINNSGSENNEN
;
A
#
# COMPACT_ATOMS: atom_id res chain seq x y z
N MET A 1 13.96 1.49 -26.70
CA MET A 1 13.06 0.35 -26.43
C MET A 1 13.87 -0.88 -26.74
N ASP A 2 13.77 -1.93 -25.93
CA ASP A 2 14.23 -3.24 -26.37
C ASP A 2 13.44 -3.55 -27.65
N ASN A 3 14.09 -3.50 -28.82
CA ASN A 3 13.40 -3.54 -30.13
C ASN A 3 12.45 -4.74 -30.21
N ASN A 4 12.81 -5.82 -29.51
CA ASN A 4 12.02 -7.02 -29.36
C ASN A 4 10.61 -6.76 -28.78
N TYR A 5 10.44 -5.91 -27.75
CA TYR A 5 9.13 -5.76 -27.07
C TYR A 5 8.08 -5.07 -27.95
N LEU A 6 8.43 -3.99 -28.64
CA LEU A 6 7.52 -3.33 -29.58
C LEU A 6 7.23 -4.23 -30.78
N ASP A 7 8.21 -5.00 -31.25
CA ASP A 7 8.03 -5.95 -32.34
C ASP A 7 7.10 -7.11 -31.94
N ARG A 8 7.20 -7.64 -30.71
CA ARG A 8 6.20 -8.57 -30.14
C ARG A 8 4.81 -7.96 -30.07
N GLY A 9 4.71 -6.68 -29.70
CA GLY A 9 3.44 -5.97 -29.77
C GLY A 9 2.86 -5.93 -31.19
N LYS A 10 3.69 -5.74 -32.23
CA LYS A 10 3.22 -5.74 -33.62
C LYS A 10 2.74 -7.12 -34.06
N GLU A 11 3.35 -8.20 -33.56
CA GLU A 11 2.89 -9.57 -33.78
C GLU A 11 1.49 -9.77 -33.18
N VAL A 12 1.26 -9.33 -31.95
CA VAL A 12 -0.06 -9.36 -31.30
C VAL A 12 -1.11 -8.59 -32.11
N LEU A 13 -0.78 -7.39 -32.60
CA LEU A 13 -1.68 -6.63 -33.48
C LEU A 13 -2.02 -7.41 -34.76
N LYS A 14 -1.02 -8.02 -35.40
CA LYS A 14 -1.23 -8.81 -36.62
C LYS A 14 -2.13 -10.01 -36.38
N ILE A 15 -1.95 -10.73 -35.26
CA ILE A 15 -2.80 -11.87 -34.89
C ILE A 15 -4.27 -11.44 -34.75
N LEU A 16 -4.54 -10.34 -34.06
CA LEU A 16 -5.91 -9.80 -33.93
C LEU A 16 -6.50 -9.40 -35.29
N ILE A 17 -5.69 -8.74 -36.14
CA ILE A 17 -6.10 -8.31 -37.49
C ILE A 17 -6.41 -9.49 -38.40
N SER A 18 -5.59 -10.55 -38.36
CA SER A 18 -5.82 -11.77 -39.12
C SER A 18 -7.10 -12.52 -38.69
N ASN A 19 -7.57 -12.30 -37.47
CA ASN A 19 -8.85 -12.82 -36.96
C ASN A 19 -10.05 -11.88 -37.22
N GLY A 20 -9.87 -10.82 -38.02
CA GLY A 20 -10.96 -9.92 -38.43
C GLY A 20 -11.25 -8.79 -37.44
N TYR A 21 -10.37 -8.53 -36.47
CA TYR A 21 -10.52 -7.44 -35.51
C TYR A 21 -9.62 -6.25 -35.84
N GLU A 22 -10.06 -5.06 -35.48
CA GLU A 22 -9.19 -3.89 -35.48
C GLU A 22 -8.32 -3.91 -34.23
N ALA A 23 -7.05 -3.53 -34.35
CA ALA A 23 -6.13 -3.46 -33.22
C ALA A 23 -5.09 -2.36 -33.42
N TYR A 24 -4.82 -1.60 -32.36
CA TYR A 24 -3.87 -0.48 -32.38
C TYR A 24 -3.13 -0.38 -31.05
N PHE A 25 -1.87 0.04 -31.09
CA PHE A 25 -1.23 0.60 -29.90
C PHE A 25 -1.88 1.92 -29.52
N ILE A 26 -1.96 2.21 -28.22
CA ILE A 26 -2.62 3.43 -27.74
C ILE A 26 -1.99 3.95 -26.45
N GLY A 27 -2.21 5.24 -26.14
CA GLY A 27 -1.88 5.80 -24.84
C GLY A 27 -0.38 5.97 -24.62
N GLY A 28 0.12 5.43 -23.50
CA GLY A 28 1.49 5.66 -23.02
C GLY A 28 2.56 5.23 -24.03
N VAL A 29 2.41 4.04 -24.63
CA VAL A 29 3.37 3.49 -25.59
C VAL A 29 3.52 4.37 -26.84
N VAL A 30 2.42 4.91 -27.36
CA VAL A 30 2.45 5.79 -28.54
C VAL A 30 3.09 7.13 -28.19
N ARG A 31 2.74 7.69 -27.03
CA ARG A 31 3.37 8.93 -26.54
C ARG A 31 4.87 8.76 -26.32
N SER A 32 5.29 7.67 -25.67
CA SER A 32 6.69 7.34 -25.43
C SER A 32 7.45 7.17 -26.74
N ALA A 33 6.87 6.47 -27.73
CA ALA A 33 7.45 6.33 -29.06
C ALA A 33 7.64 7.69 -29.77
N ILE A 34 6.68 8.62 -29.66
CA ILE A 34 6.79 9.97 -30.25
C ILE A 34 7.87 10.81 -29.55
N LEU A 35 8.06 10.61 -28.24
CA LEU A 35 9.06 11.30 -27.42
C LEU A 35 10.46 10.67 -27.51
N GLY A 36 10.58 9.46 -28.08
CA GLY A 36 11.84 8.73 -28.14
C GLY A 36 12.28 8.19 -26.77
N VAL A 37 11.34 7.94 -25.86
CA VAL A 37 11.60 7.36 -24.54
C VAL A 37 11.05 5.94 -24.45
N ASP A 38 11.59 5.17 -23.53
CA ASP A 38 11.15 3.80 -23.31
C ASP A 38 9.77 3.73 -22.65
N CYS A 39 9.09 2.62 -22.85
CA CYS A 39 7.79 2.36 -22.26
C CYS A 39 7.82 1.00 -21.58
N GLU A 40 7.39 0.97 -20.33
CA GLU A 40 7.40 -0.23 -19.50
C GLU A 40 6.23 -1.17 -19.80
N LEU A 41 5.12 -0.64 -20.34
CA LEU A 41 3.90 -1.39 -20.57
C LEU A 41 3.25 -1.00 -21.90
N ILE A 42 2.98 -2.01 -22.73
CA ILE A 42 2.33 -1.82 -24.02
C ILE A 42 0.82 -2.03 -23.87
N ASP A 43 0.07 -0.94 -24.07
CA ASP A 43 -1.38 -0.94 -24.17
C ASP A 43 -1.81 -1.08 -25.63
N ILE A 44 -2.67 -2.05 -25.90
CA ILE A 44 -3.32 -2.31 -27.19
C ILE A 44 -4.82 -2.14 -27.01
N THR A 45 -5.44 -1.43 -27.93
CA THR A 45 -6.90 -1.28 -28.01
C THR A 45 -7.42 -2.02 -29.24
N THR A 46 -8.53 -2.75 -29.11
CA THR A 46 -9.05 -3.62 -30.16
C THR A 46 -10.57 -3.66 -30.20
N SER A 47 -11.16 -3.97 -31.37
CA SER A 47 -12.58 -4.29 -31.47
C SER A 47 -12.94 -5.68 -30.92
N ALA A 48 -11.95 -6.52 -30.60
CA ALA A 48 -12.17 -7.83 -29.98
C ALA A 48 -12.64 -7.68 -28.53
N THR A 49 -13.71 -8.40 -28.15
CA THR A 49 -14.14 -8.52 -26.75
C THR A 49 -13.12 -9.32 -25.94
N PRO A 50 -13.13 -9.22 -24.59
CA PRO A 50 -12.25 -10.04 -23.74
C PRO A 50 -12.37 -11.54 -24.06
N ASP A 51 -13.59 -12.04 -24.26
CA ASP A 51 -13.84 -13.45 -24.57
C ASP A 51 -13.27 -13.84 -25.94
N ALA A 52 -13.47 -13.01 -26.96
CA ALA A 52 -12.87 -13.23 -28.28
C ALA A 52 -11.33 -13.24 -28.21
N ALA A 53 -10.74 -12.31 -27.46
CA ALA A 53 -9.30 -12.27 -27.28
C ALA A 53 -8.77 -13.50 -26.52
N ARG A 54 -9.51 -14.03 -25.53
CA ARG A 54 -9.17 -15.30 -24.86
C ARG A 54 -9.16 -16.48 -25.82
N VAL A 55 -10.13 -16.54 -26.74
CA VAL A 55 -10.17 -17.59 -27.78
C VAL A 55 -9.00 -17.46 -28.74
N ILE A 56 -8.70 -16.25 -29.22
CA ILE A 56 -7.59 -15.98 -30.16
C ILE A 56 -6.24 -16.35 -29.54
N PHE A 57 -6.07 -16.06 -28.25
CA PHE A 57 -4.83 -16.29 -27.50
C PHE A 57 -4.93 -17.47 -26.52
N ALA A 58 -5.70 -18.51 -26.87
CA ALA A 58 -5.92 -19.67 -25.98
C ALA A 58 -4.62 -20.40 -25.56
N ASN A 59 -3.55 -20.28 -26.36
CA ASN A 59 -2.23 -20.87 -26.08
C ASN A 59 -1.30 -19.92 -25.29
N CYS A 60 -1.81 -18.78 -24.83
CA CYS A 60 -1.06 -17.80 -24.05
C CYS A 60 -1.64 -17.67 -22.65
N GLU A 61 -0.86 -17.14 -21.72
CA GLU A 61 -1.37 -16.78 -20.41
C GLU A 61 -2.23 -15.53 -20.53
N VAL A 62 -3.50 -15.62 -20.10
CA VAL A 62 -4.46 -14.53 -20.15
C VAL A 62 -5.16 -14.39 -18.80
N ALA A 63 -5.00 -13.22 -18.17
CA ALA A 63 -5.64 -12.88 -16.90
C ALA A 63 -6.57 -11.67 -17.06
N ASP A 64 -7.61 -11.60 -16.22
CA ASP A 64 -8.40 -10.36 -16.12
C ASP A 64 -7.54 -9.23 -15.56
N TYR A 65 -7.70 -8.04 -16.12
CA TYR A 65 -6.96 -6.86 -15.65
C TYR A 65 -7.91 -5.79 -15.11
N LYS A 66 -8.84 -5.33 -15.95
CA LYS A 66 -9.85 -4.32 -15.62
C LYS A 66 -11.12 -4.65 -16.40
N PRO A 67 -12.29 -4.12 -16.01
CA PRO A 67 -13.50 -4.27 -16.82
C PRO A 67 -13.27 -3.87 -18.29
N GLY A 68 -13.49 -4.82 -19.20
CA GLY A 68 -13.24 -4.68 -20.63
C GLY A 68 -11.77 -4.73 -21.04
N SER A 69 -10.88 -5.31 -20.22
CA SER A 69 -9.45 -5.45 -20.52
C SER A 69 -8.84 -6.70 -19.90
N ILE A 70 -7.98 -7.36 -20.66
CA ILE A 70 -7.21 -8.54 -20.24
C ILE A 70 -5.71 -8.22 -20.25
N LYS A 71 -4.96 -8.90 -19.39
CA LYS A 71 -3.51 -8.95 -19.45
C LYS A 71 -3.11 -10.23 -20.19
N LEU A 72 -2.42 -10.06 -21.32
CA LEU A 72 -1.91 -11.14 -22.16
C LEU A 72 -0.39 -11.24 -21.98
N THR A 73 0.13 -12.43 -21.69
CA THR A 73 1.57 -12.71 -21.79
C THR A 73 1.84 -13.39 -23.13
N TYR A 74 2.53 -12.70 -24.06
CA TYR A 74 2.90 -13.23 -25.36
C TYR A 74 4.42 -13.21 -25.54
N ALA A 75 5.01 -14.37 -25.83
CA ALA A 75 6.46 -14.55 -25.95
C ALA A 75 7.25 -14.01 -24.73
N ASN A 76 6.75 -14.24 -23.51
CA ASN A 76 7.29 -13.74 -22.22
C ASN A 76 7.18 -12.22 -22.02
N TYR A 77 6.43 -11.51 -22.87
CA TYR A 77 6.17 -10.08 -22.71
C TYR A 77 4.71 -9.82 -22.32
N PRO A 78 4.43 -8.98 -21.31
CA PRO A 78 3.07 -8.65 -20.91
C PRO A 78 2.48 -7.56 -21.82
N PHE A 79 1.20 -7.67 -22.16
CA PHE A 79 0.44 -6.69 -22.92
C PHE A 79 -0.92 -6.48 -22.25
N ILE A 80 -1.43 -5.25 -22.28
CA ILE A 80 -2.81 -4.98 -21.90
C ILE A 80 -3.65 -4.87 -23.17
N LEU A 81 -4.61 -5.76 -23.33
CA LEU A 81 -5.59 -5.68 -24.41
C LEU A 81 -6.89 -5.09 -23.85
N SER A 82 -7.29 -3.93 -24.36
CA SER A 82 -8.55 -3.27 -24.00
C SER A 82 -9.52 -3.27 -25.18
N THR A 83 -10.74 -3.72 -24.97
CA THR A 83 -11.79 -3.61 -25.98
C THR A 83 -12.23 -2.15 -26.13
N PHE A 84 -12.48 -1.72 -27.36
CA PHE A 84 -13.11 -0.43 -27.64
C PHE A 84 -14.38 -0.28 -26.80
N ARG A 85 -14.52 0.87 -26.15
CA ARG A 85 -15.69 1.10 -25.31
C ARG A 85 -16.18 2.53 -25.39
N LYS A 86 -17.48 2.67 -25.22
CA LYS A 86 -18.19 3.91 -24.98
C LYS A 86 -18.65 3.92 -23.53
N GLU A 87 -18.43 5.04 -22.84
CA GLU A 87 -18.75 5.19 -21.42
C GLU A 87 -19.88 6.20 -21.25
N GLU A 88 -20.92 5.82 -20.50
CA GLU A 88 -22.00 6.70 -20.10
C GLU A 88 -21.87 7.03 -18.62
N TYR A 89 -21.67 8.31 -18.31
CA TYR A 89 -21.48 8.78 -16.93
C TYR A 89 -22.77 9.36 -16.36
N SER A 90 -23.11 8.98 -15.12
CA SER A 90 -23.93 9.83 -14.23
C SER A 90 -23.00 10.79 -13.51
N ASP A 91 -23.49 11.61 -12.57
CA ASP A 91 -22.67 12.46 -11.69
C ASP A 91 -21.66 11.69 -10.78
N ARG A 92 -21.30 10.43 -11.13
CA ARG A 92 -20.33 9.54 -10.48
C ARG A 92 -19.14 9.24 -11.41
N ARG A 93 -17.98 8.94 -10.81
CA ARG A 93 -16.74 8.56 -11.52
C ARG A 93 -16.88 7.25 -12.30
N THR A 94 -17.57 6.27 -11.74
CA THR A 94 -17.81 5.01 -12.45
C THR A 94 -18.91 5.25 -13.47
N PRO A 95 -18.68 4.94 -14.77
CA PRO A 95 -19.74 5.02 -15.75
C PRO A 95 -20.90 4.12 -15.31
N ILE A 96 -22.14 4.58 -15.51
CA ILE A 96 -23.35 3.80 -15.22
C ILE A 96 -23.36 2.55 -16.09
N ARG A 97 -22.92 2.73 -17.35
CA ARG A 97 -22.83 1.68 -18.36
C ARG A 97 -21.59 1.95 -19.20
N TYR A 98 -20.89 0.89 -19.55
CA TYR A 98 -19.98 0.92 -20.68
C TYR A 98 -20.45 -0.11 -21.69
N HIS A 99 -20.39 0.27 -22.96
CA HIS A 99 -20.77 -0.59 -24.08
C HIS A 99 -19.53 -0.83 -24.92
N TYR A 100 -19.30 -2.09 -25.32
CA TYR A 100 -18.27 -2.37 -26.30
C TYR A 100 -18.65 -1.70 -27.62
N SER A 101 -17.72 -0.91 -28.15
CA SER A 101 -17.87 -0.20 -29.40
C SER A 101 -17.12 -0.94 -30.50
N LYS A 102 -17.49 -0.69 -31.75
CA LYS A 102 -16.69 -1.09 -32.92
C LYS A 102 -15.85 0.07 -33.48
N SER A 103 -15.97 1.27 -32.89
CA SER A 103 -15.33 2.48 -33.39
C SER A 103 -14.13 2.88 -32.53
N LEU A 104 -12.95 2.91 -33.15
CA LEU A 104 -11.75 3.48 -32.53
C LEU A 104 -11.99 4.94 -32.09
N LEU A 105 -12.67 5.74 -32.90
CA LEU A 105 -12.92 7.15 -32.59
C LEU A 105 -13.74 7.33 -31.30
N GLU A 106 -14.70 6.44 -31.04
CA GLU A 106 -15.45 6.46 -29.79
C GLU A 106 -14.54 6.15 -28.59
N ASP A 107 -13.64 5.16 -28.71
CA ASP A 107 -12.65 4.84 -27.67
C ASP A 107 -11.67 6.00 -27.42
N LEU A 108 -11.20 6.66 -28.48
CA LEU A 108 -10.30 7.80 -28.36
C LEU A 108 -10.99 8.99 -27.67
N SER A 109 -12.27 9.24 -27.98
CA SER A 109 -13.03 10.38 -27.46
C SER A 109 -13.19 10.38 -25.93
N ARG A 110 -13.24 9.19 -25.31
CA ARG A 110 -13.43 9.04 -23.86
C ARG A 110 -12.13 9.13 -23.06
N ARG A 111 -10.96 9.25 -23.71
CA ARG A 111 -9.68 9.37 -23.01
C ARG A 111 -9.52 10.73 -22.34
N ASP A 112 -8.55 10.81 -21.44
CA ASP A 112 -8.35 11.97 -20.58
C ASP A 112 -7.77 13.17 -21.35
N PHE A 113 -6.62 12.98 -22.00
CA PHE A 113 -5.86 14.03 -22.68
C PHE A 113 -5.52 13.65 -24.13
N THR A 114 -5.40 14.67 -24.98
CA THR A 114 -5.12 14.54 -26.42
C THR A 114 -3.86 13.73 -26.70
N MET A 115 -2.80 13.98 -25.93
CA MET A 115 -1.53 13.23 -25.98
C MET A 115 -1.67 11.71 -25.70
N ASN A 116 -2.78 11.26 -25.13
CA ASN A 116 -3.05 9.84 -24.85
C ASN A 116 -4.08 9.24 -25.81
N ALA A 117 -4.62 10.01 -26.75
CA ALA A 117 -5.64 9.61 -27.71
C ALA A 117 -5.10 9.55 -29.14
N ILE A 118 -3.89 9.03 -29.28
CA ILE A 118 -3.23 8.78 -30.57
C ILE A 118 -3.08 7.26 -30.70
N ALA A 119 -3.70 6.69 -31.72
CA ALA A 119 -3.56 5.27 -32.03
C ALA A 119 -2.43 5.05 -33.04
N MET A 120 -1.68 3.96 -32.90
CA MET A 120 -0.64 3.56 -33.84
C MET A 120 -0.89 2.14 -34.32
N ASN A 121 -0.92 1.92 -35.64
CA ASN A 121 -1.11 0.58 -36.19
C ASN A 121 0.21 -0.21 -36.28
N HIS A 122 0.13 -1.46 -36.75
CA HIS A 122 1.28 -2.36 -36.90
C HIS A 122 2.36 -1.88 -37.90
N ASN A 123 1.99 -0.97 -38.82
CA ASN A 123 2.90 -0.32 -39.78
C ASN A 123 3.42 1.04 -39.27
N SER A 124 3.27 1.33 -37.97
CA SER A 124 3.67 2.58 -37.34
C SER A 124 2.99 3.84 -37.91
N LYS A 125 1.83 3.68 -38.57
CA LYS A 125 0.99 4.81 -38.99
C LYS A 125 0.15 5.29 -37.81
N LEU A 126 0.19 6.61 -37.58
CA LEU A 126 -0.58 7.26 -36.51
C LEU A 126 -1.97 7.68 -36.99
N THR A 127 -2.96 7.45 -36.13
CA THR A 127 -4.32 7.99 -36.23
C THR A 127 -4.52 8.94 -35.05
N ASP A 128 -4.60 10.24 -35.35
CA ASP A 128 -4.76 11.31 -34.37
C ASP A 128 -5.99 12.15 -34.72
N ALA A 129 -7.08 11.95 -33.99
CA ALA A 129 -8.34 12.66 -34.20
C ALA A 129 -8.46 13.96 -33.39
N TYR A 130 -7.51 14.22 -32.47
CA TYR A 130 -7.64 15.27 -31.46
C TYR A 130 -6.41 16.17 -31.33
N ASP A 131 -5.52 16.17 -32.33
CA ASP A 131 -4.24 16.90 -32.36
C ASP A 131 -3.30 16.57 -31.18
N GLY A 132 -3.32 15.33 -30.72
CA GLY A 132 -2.43 14.84 -29.68
C GLY A 132 -0.96 14.95 -30.06
N PHE A 133 -0.60 14.67 -31.32
CA PHE A 133 0.78 14.73 -31.80
C PHE A 133 1.35 16.15 -31.68
N LYS A 134 0.55 17.15 -32.06
CA LYS A 134 0.90 18.58 -31.93
C LYS A 134 1.08 18.98 -30.47
N ASP A 135 0.24 18.47 -29.58
CA ASP A 135 0.35 18.76 -28.14
C ASP A 135 1.56 18.09 -27.50
N ILE A 136 1.93 16.86 -27.91
CA ILE A 136 3.17 16.21 -27.47
C ILE A 136 4.38 17.04 -27.91
N LYS A 137 4.45 17.43 -29.18
CA LYS A 137 5.57 18.25 -29.70
C LYS A 137 5.66 19.62 -29.05
N ALA A 138 4.53 20.19 -28.63
CA ALA A 138 4.47 21.47 -27.93
C ALA A 138 4.59 21.35 -26.40
N GLY A 139 4.70 20.14 -25.84
CA GLY A 139 4.73 19.90 -24.40
C GLY A 139 3.47 20.36 -23.68
N ARG A 140 2.27 20.04 -24.21
CA ARG A 140 0.98 20.54 -23.67
C ARG A 140 0.07 19.43 -23.17
N ILE A 141 -0.55 19.67 -22.01
CA ILE A 141 -1.61 18.83 -21.44
C ILE A 141 -2.95 19.50 -21.74
N ARG A 142 -3.68 18.94 -22.71
CA ARG A 142 -5.01 19.37 -23.13
C ARG A 142 -6.02 18.23 -22.96
N PRO A 143 -7.10 18.42 -22.17
CA PRO A 143 -8.19 17.45 -22.13
C PRO A 143 -8.89 17.30 -23.48
N ILE A 144 -9.42 16.12 -23.78
CA ILE A 144 -10.24 15.91 -24.98
C ILE A 144 -11.61 16.57 -24.75
N GLY A 145 -12.00 17.50 -25.62
CA GLY A 145 -13.22 18.29 -25.45
C GLY A 145 -13.08 19.40 -24.40
N LYS A 146 -14.17 19.71 -23.67
CA LYS A 146 -14.22 20.83 -22.72
C LYS A 146 -13.65 20.42 -21.34
N PRO A 147 -12.60 21.08 -20.80
CA PRO A 147 -11.99 20.69 -19.52
C PRO A 147 -12.99 20.57 -18.35
N LYS A 148 -13.96 21.50 -18.27
CA LYS A 148 -15.00 21.49 -17.24
C LYS A 148 -15.82 20.20 -17.25
N THR A 149 -16.26 19.76 -18.43
CA THR A 149 -17.05 18.53 -18.59
C THR A 149 -16.22 17.32 -18.18
N ARG A 150 -14.97 17.24 -18.65
CA ARG A 150 -14.08 16.09 -18.40
C ARG A 150 -13.71 15.93 -16.92
N PHE A 151 -13.50 17.02 -16.20
CA PHE A 151 -13.22 16.98 -14.76
C PHE A 151 -14.48 16.76 -13.90
N LYS A 152 -15.66 17.08 -14.43
CA LYS A 152 -16.94 16.75 -13.77
C LYS A 152 -17.21 15.24 -13.84
N GLU A 153 -17.01 14.64 -15.01
CA GLU A 153 -17.19 13.19 -15.24
C GLU A 153 -16.24 12.36 -14.38
N ASP A 154 -14.94 12.68 -14.42
CA ASP A 154 -13.91 11.95 -13.69
C ASP A 154 -12.92 12.91 -13.02
N PRO A 155 -13.14 13.23 -11.73
CA PRO A 155 -12.28 14.14 -10.97
C PRO A 155 -10.84 13.67 -10.85
N ILE A 156 -10.53 12.37 -10.97
CA ILE A 156 -9.15 11.87 -10.88
C ILE A 156 -8.28 12.46 -12.00
N ARG A 157 -8.88 12.87 -13.14
CA ARG A 157 -8.20 13.54 -14.24
C ARG A 157 -7.51 14.84 -13.80
N ILE A 158 -7.96 15.47 -12.72
CA ILE A 158 -7.27 16.61 -12.10
C ILE A 158 -5.91 16.16 -11.56
N LEU A 159 -5.86 15.08 -10.77
CA LEU A 159 -4.60 14.54 -10.25
C LEU A 159 -3.72 14.00 -11.39
N ARG A 160 -4.31 13.35 -12.41
CA ARG A 160 -3.57 12.88 -13.60
C ARG A 160 -2.94 14.03 -14.39
N ALA A 161 -3.64 15.17 -14.55
CA ALA A 161 -3.06 16.35 -15.18
C ALA A 161 -1.80 16.81 -14.42
N ILE A 162 -1.87 16.83 -13.09
CA ILE A 162 -0.76 17.20 -12.21
C ILE A 162 0.36 16.16 -12.29
N ARG A 163 0.02 14.87 -12.35
CA ARG A 163 0.97 13.78 -12.54
C ARG A 163 1.74 13.95 -13.83
N PHE A 164 1.06 14.22 -14.94
CA PHE A 164 1.73 14.42 -16.23
C PHE A 164 2.65 15.64 -16.25
N VAL A 165 2.34 16.71 -15.50
CA VAL A 165 3.30 17.81 -15.28
C VAL A 165 4.55 17.31 -14.55
N SER A 166 4.39 16.41 -13.59
CA SER A 166 5.51 15.80 -12.85
C SER A 166 6.36 14.86 -13.69
N GLU A 167 5.72 13.99 -14.48
CA GLU A 167 6.37 12.93 -15.26
C GLU A 167 6.97 13.44 -16.58
N LEU A 168 6.29 14.36 -17.28
CA LEU A 168 6.63 14.72 -18.67
C LEU A 168 7.18 16.15 -18.83
N ASP A 169 7.16 16.94 -17.77
CA ASP A 169 7.45 18.39 -17.80
C ASP A 169 6.57 19.22 -18.75
N PHE A 170 5.37 18.75 -19.06
CA PHE A 170 4.44 19.47 -19.93
C PHE A 170 3.70 20.59 -19.19
N GLU A 171 3.18 21.55 -19.95
CA GLU A 171 2.39 22.67 -19.44
C GLU A 171 0.89 22.47 -19.65
N LEU A 172 0.08 22.96 -18.71
CA LEU A 172 -1.37 22.96 -18.86
C LEU A 172 -1.82 24.02 -19.88
N VAL A 173 -2.69 23.65 -20.82
CA VAL A 173 -3.30 24.63 -21.74
C VAL A 173 -4.15 25.66 -20.97
N LYS A 174 -4.23 26.89 -21.51
CA LYS A 174 -5.07 27.96 -20.97
C LYS A 174 -6.51 27.47 -20.72
N GLY A 175 -7.04 27.75 -19.53
CA GLY A 175 -8.39 27.35 -19.12
C GLY A 175 -8.47 26.01 -18.39
N VAL A 176 -7.45 25.14 -18.46
CA VAL A 176 -7.41 23.87 -17.72
C VAL A 176 -7.32 24.11 -16.21
N LEU A 177 -6.37 24.93 -15.75
CA LEU A 177 -6.22 25.23 -14.31
C LEU A 177 -7.48 25.89 -13.69
N PRO A 178 -8.12 26.90 -14.31
CA PRO A 178 -9.41 27.40 -13.85
C PRO A 178 -10.50 26.31 -13.78
N ALA A 179 -10.56 25.41 -14.76
CA ALA A 179 -11.52 24.30 -14.74
C ALA A 179 -11.24 23.32 -13.60
N MET A 180 -9.97 22.99 -13.34
CA MET A 180 -9.57 22.18 -12.19
C MET A 180 -10.08 22.80 -10.89
N LYS A 181 -9.84 24.11 -10.66
CA LYS A 181 -10.30 24.81 -9.45
C LYS A 181 -11.80 24.74 -9.20
N VAL A 182 -12.62 24.66 -10.25
CA VAL A 182 -14.09 24.57 -10.11
C VAL A 182 -14.53 23.18 -9.62
N TYR A 183 -13.88 22.12 -10.11
CA TYR A 183 -14.31 20.73 -9.85
C TYR A 183 -13.43 19.98 -8.84
N VAL A 184 -12.34 20.60 -8.37
CA VAL A 184 -11.39 19.98 -7.44
C VAL A 184 -12.03 19.44 -6.15
N LYS A 185 -13.15 20.04 -5.70
CA LYS A 185 -13.91 19.53 -4.56
C LYS A 185 -14.44 18.12 -4.75
N LEU A 186 -14.62 17.68 -6.00
CA LEU A 186 -15.10 16.33 -6.31
C LEU A 186 -14.03 15.26 -6.04
N LEU A 187 -12.77 15.63 -5.80
CA LEU A 187 -11.74 14.70 -5.36
C LEU A 187 -12.11 14.02 -4.03
N SER A 188 -12.91 14.66 -3.18
CA SER A 188 -13.37 14.05 -1.91
C SER A 188 -14.33 12.87 -2.10
N ARG A 189 -14.80 12.62 -3.33
CA ARG A 189 -15.66 11.47 -3.66
C ARG A 189 -14.86 10.25 -4.14
N LEU A 190 -13.55 10.40 -4.28
CA LEU A 190 -12.67 9.34 -4.77
C LEU A 190 -12.22 8.45 -3.61
N GLU A 191 -12.02 7.18 -3.91
CA GLU A 191 -11.43 6.24 -2.96
C GLU A 191 -9.96 6.63 -2.71
N LEU A 192 -9.50 6.42 -1.49
CA LEU A 192 -8.16 6.79 -1.07
C LEU A 192 -7.08 6.12 -1.92
N LYS A 193 -7.28 4.84 -2.30
CA LYS A 193 -6.35 4.08 -3.16
C LYS A 193 -6.03 4.78 -4.47
N ASP A 194 -7.01 5.41 -5.10
CA ASP A 194 -6.84 6.08 -6.39
C ASP A 194 -6.10 7.41 -6.22
N ILE A 195 -6.39 8.13 -5.14
CA ILE A 195 -5.67 9.34 -4.77
C ILE A 195 -4.20 8.99 -4.48
N CYS A 196 -3.95 7.97 -3.65
CA CYS A 196 -2.61 7.51 -3.30
C CYS A 196 -1.83 7.04 -4.52
N ALA A 197 -2.44 6.28 -5.44
CA ALA A 197 -1.80 5.83 -6.66
C ALA A 197 -1.33 6.99 -7.56
N GLU A 198 -2.14 8.05 -7.70
CA GLU A 198 -1.74 9.24 -8.44
C GLU A 198 -0.73 10.10 -7.66
N LEU A 199 -0.86 10.21 -6.34
CA LEU A 199 0.08 10.94 -5.48
C LEU A 199 1.48 10.31 -5.47
N LYS A 200 1.59 8.98 -5.38
CA LYS A 200 2.88 8.25 -5.43
C LYS A 200 3.63 8.64 -6.71
N LYS A 201 2.94 8.70 -7.85
CA LYS A 201 3.53 9.13 -9.14
C LYS A 201 3.81 10.63 -9.21
N ILE A 202 2.93 11.48 -8.68
CA ILE A 202 3.15 12.94 -8.63
C ILE A 202 4.42 13.27 -7.84
N ILE A 203 4.58 12.68 -6.66
CA ILE A 203 5.70 12.98 -5.75
C ILE A 203 6.99 12.34 -6.25
N ASN A 204 6.93 11.13 -6.79
CA ASN A 204 8.11 10.43 -7.32
C ASN A 204 8.54 10.90 -8.72
N GLY A 205 7.75 11.71 -9.42
CA GLY A 205 8.13 12.24 -10.73
C GLY A 205 9.32 13.21 -10.70
N GLU A 206 10.03 13.33 -11.81
CA GLU A 206 11.23 14.17 -11.95
C GLU A 206 10.93 15.66 -11.71
N ASN A 207 9.76 16.11 -12.17
CA ASN A 207 9.32 17.51 -12.08
C ASN A 207 8.34 17.74 -10.92
N ALA A 208 8.45 16.94 -9.85
CA ALA A 208 7.57 17.01 -8.67
C ALA A 208 7.50 18.41 -8.05
N LYS A 209 8.54 19.24 -8.17
CA LYS A 209 8.50 20.66 -7.74
C LYS A 209 7.40 21.46 -8.43
N LYS A 210 7.26 21.32 -9.75
CA LYS A 210 6.22 21.99 -10.54
C LYS A 210 4.85 21.41 -10.17
N ALA A 211 4.77 20.09 -10.04
CA ALA A 211 3.53 19.39 -9.69
C ALA A 211 3.02 19.73 -8.28
N VAL A 212 3.88 19.82 -7.26
CA VAL A 212 3.50 20.22 -5.89
C VAL A 212 3.01 21.66 -5.85
N ARG A 213 3.63 22.58 -6.60
CA ARG A 213 3.11 23.95 -6.77
C ARG A 213 1.75 23.95 -7.46
N LEU A 214 1.56 23.05 -8.42
CA LEU A 214 0.28 22.88 -9.11
C LEU A 214 -0.82 22.31 -8.20
N LEU A 215 -0.49 21.36 -7.31
CA LEU A 215 -1.41 20.89 -6.25
C LEU A 215 -1.92 22.06 -5.41
N VAL A 216 -1.04 22.99 -5.03
CA VAL A 216 -1.43 24.19 -4.27
C VAL A 216 -2.24 25.17 -5.10
N SER A 217 -1.75 25.54 -6.28
CA SER A 217 -2.41 26.54 -7.14
C SER A 217 -3.78 26.07 -7.66
N SER A 218 -4.00 24.76 -7.82
CA SER A 218 -5.30 24.18 -8.21
C SER A 218 -6.27 23.98 -7.05
N ASN A 219 -5.83 24.21 -5.80
CA ASN A 219 -6.52 23.87 -4.56
C ASN A 219 -6.69 22.35 -4.30
N ALA A 220 -6.06 21.47 -5.09
CA ALA A 220 -6.19 20.01 -4.92
C ALA A 220 -5.76 19.55 -3.52
N TYR A 221 -4.68 20.11 -3.00
CA TYR A 221 -4.16 19.79 -1.67
C TYR A 221 -5.17 19.98 -0.51
N LYS A 222 -6.25 20.76 -0.70
CA LYS A 222 -7.30 20.96 0.32
C LYS A 222 -8.21 19.75 0.47
N TYR A 223 -8.27 18.90 -0.55
CA TYR A 223 -9.15 17.72 -0.63
C TYR A 223 -8.35 16.42 -0.51
N LEU A 224 -7.10 16.50 -0.06
CA LEU A 224 -6.27 15.34 0.29
C LEU A 224 -6.31 15.18 1.82
N PRO A 225 -7.03 14.17 2.36
CA PRO A 225 -7.20 13.97 3.80
C PRO A 225 -5.84 13.87 4.49
N SER A 226 -5.64 14.56 5.61
CA SER A 226 -4.37 14.53 6.38
C SER A 226 -3.10 15.04 5.65
N LEU A 227 -3.15 15.43 4.38
CA LEU A 227 -1.95 15.86 3.62
C LEU A 227 -1.86 17.38 3.39
N ARG A 228 -2.90 18.13 3.77
CA ARG A 228 -3.03 19.57 3.47
C ARG A 228 -1.85 20.41 3.99
N LYS A 229 -1.52 20.32 5.29
CA LYS A 229 -0.49 21.16 5.91
C LYS A 229 0.91 20.80 5.39
N GLY A 230 1.23 19.51 5.31
CA GLY A 230 2.50 19.01 4.76
C GLY A 230 2.72 19.42 3.31
N THR A 231 1.69 19.31 2.46
CA THR A 231 1.77 19.76 1.06
C THR A 231 2.06 21.26 0.95
N MET A 232 1.41 22.09 1.78
CA MET A 232 1.71 23.52 1.82
C MET A 232 3.15 23.80 2.27
N LYS A 233 3.65 23.08 3.27
CA LYS A 233 5.03 23.21 3.76
C LYS A 233 6.03 22.87 2.66
N LEU A 234 5.82 21.74 1.98
CA LEU A 234 6.66 21.28 0.86
C LEU A 234 6.63 22.26 -0.31
N ALA A 235 5.46 22.83 -0.65
CA ALA A 235 5.36 23.81 -1.72
C ALA A 235 6.11 25.11 -1.44
N LYS A 236 6.14 25.56 -0.17
CA LYS A 236 6.86 26.77 0.26
C LYS A 236 8.38 26.58 0.23
N LYS A 237 8.87 25.46 0.78
CA LYS A 237 10.29 25.12 0.83
C LYS A 237 10.47 23.74 0.22
N TYR A 238 10.60 23.69 -1.10
CA TYR A 238 10.68 22.42 -1.81
C TYR A 238 12.01 21.72 -1.56
N SER A 239 11.92 20.44 -1.22
CA SER A 239 13.01 19.46 -1.31
C SER A 239 12.47 18.25 -2.05
N ARG A 240 13.35 17.51 -2.74
CA ARG A 240 12.95 16.23 -3.33
C ARG A 240 12.68 15.26 -2.19
N LEU A 241 11.50 14.67 -2.21
CA LEU A 241 11.08 13.60 -1.32
C LEU A 241 10.54 12.45 -2.17
N ASN A 242 10.70 11.22 -1.70
CA ASN A 242 9.88 10.11 -2.19
C ASN A 242 8.46 10.18 -1.58
N TYR A 243 7.56 9.31 -2.03
CA TYR A 243 6.19 9.27 -1.55
C TYR A 243 6.06 9.06 -0.03
N GLU A 244 6.82 8.12 0.54
CA GLU A 244 6.77 7.82 1.98
C GLU A 244 7.34 8.97 2.83
N GLU A 245 8.47 9.55 2.44
CA GLU A 245 9.03 10.76 3.04
C GLU A 245 8.04 11.94 2.99
N TYR A 246 7.25 12.04 1.93
CA TYR A 246 6.17 13.03 1.82
C TYR A 246 5.01 12.75 2.79
N LEU A 247 4.61 11.49 2.95
CA LEU A 247 3.61 11.11 3.96
C LEU A 247 4.13 11.38 5.38
N LEU A 248 5.37 10.99 5.69
CA LEU A 248 6.05 11.28 6.95
C LEU A 248 6.07 12.78 7.24
N LEU A 249 6.40 13.62 6.26
CA LEU A 249 6.31 15.07 6.39
C LEU A 249 4.89 15.51 6.74
N CYS A 250 3.88 14.99 6.04
CA CYS A 250 2.50 15.38 6.27
C CYS A 250 2.00 15.01 7.67
N PHE A 251 2.30 13.80 8.12
CA PHE A 251 1.90 13.32 9.44
C PHE A 251 2.69 13.99 10.56
N ALA A 252 4.00 14.22 10.38
CA ALA A 252 4.80 14.94 11.36
C ALA A 252 4.39 16.42 11.51
N VAL A 253 3.91 17.08 10.45
CA VAL A 253 3.34 18.44 10.55
C VAL A 253 2.00 18.44 11.30
N ASN A 254 1.24 17.36 11.20
CA ASN A 254 -0.04 17.24 11.90
C ASN A 254 0.12 16.69 13.32
N GLU A 255 1.28 16.12 13.66
CA GLU A 255 1.53 15.33 14.87
C GLU A 255 0.48 14.22 15.05
N ASN A 256 0.01 13.68 13.94
CA ASN A 256 -0.99 12.63 13.90
C ASN A 256 -0.74 11.72 12.69
N LEU A 257 -0.50 10.44 12.97
CA LEU A 257 -0.43 9.39 11.98
C LEU A 257 -1.86 9.12 11.46
N ASN A 258 -2.00 8.93 10.15
CA ASN A 258 -3.26 8.45 9.59
C ASN A 258 -3.05 7.01 9.09
N ASP A 259 -3.66 6.07 9.79
CA ASP A 259 -3.52 4.64 9.51
C ASP A 259 -4.10 4.24 8.15
N ASP A 260 -5.07 5.01 7.61
CA ASP A 260 -5.65 4.77 6.28
C ASP A 260 -4.60 4.80 5.15
N TYR A 261 -3.46 5.46 5.38
CA TYR A 261 -2.38 5.56 4.39
C TYR A 261 -1.36 4.42 4.47
N LEU A 262 -1.38 3.62 5.54
CA LEU A 262 -0.38 2.59 5.78
C LEU A 262 -0.48 1.43 4.78
N ASP A 263 -1.66 1.16 4.25
CA ASP A 263 -1.85 0.16 3.19
C ASP A 263 -1.12 0.53 1.87
N TYR A 264 -0.62 1.76 1.75
CA TYR A 264 0.06 2.27 0.55
C TYR A 264 1.55 2.56 0.77
N VAL A 265 2.10 2.15 1.91
CA VAL A 265 3.55 2.16 2.16
C VAL A 265 4.12 0.76 2.00
N ASP A 266 5.39 0.66 1.62
CA ASP A 266 5.99 -0.62 1.25
C ASP A 266 6.34 -1.45 2.52
N ASN A 267 6.73 -0.80 3.62
CA ASN A 267 6.98 -1.44 4.92
C ASN A 267 6.36 -0.61 6.07
N ILE A 268 5.23 -1.09 6.61
CA ILE A 268 4.45 -0.39 7.65
C ILE A 268 5.25 -0.22 8.95
N GLU A 269 5.95 -1.26 9.38
CA GLU A 269 6.70 -1.24 10.64
C GLU A 269 7.84 -0.22 10.58
N MET A 270 8.63 -0.26 9.51
CA MET A 270 9.73 0.68 9.30
C MET A 270 9.23 2.12 9.13
N PHE A 271 8.07 2.30 8.46
CA PHE A 271 7.42 3.59 8.33
C PHE A 271 7.01 4.17 9.70
N LYS A 272 6.37 3.37 10.56
CA LYS A 272 6.01 3.75 11.94
C LYS A 272 7.23 4.06 12.79
N LYS A 273 8.27 3.21 12.72
CA LYS A 273 9.57 3.46 13.37
C LYS A 273 10.15 4.80 12.95
N THR A 274 10.23 5.06 11.64
CA THR A 274 10.75 6.33 11.10
C THR A 274 9.91 7.54 11.54
N TYR A 275 8.58 7.41 11.57
CA TYR A 275 7.68 8.45 12.08
C TYR A 275 7.96 8.77 13.56
N ASN A 276 8.08 7.74 14.40
CA ASN A 276 8.41 7.91 15.81
C ASN A 276 9.78 8.60 15.98
N LEU A 277 10.80 8.19 15.21
CA LEU A 277 12.12 8.81 15.22
C LEU A 277 12.09 10.31 14.87
N ILE A 278 11.22 10.71 13.92
CA ILE A 278 11.04 12.12 13.55
C ILE A 278 10.55 12.95 14.74
N LEU A 279 9.65 12.40 15.56
CA LEU A 279 9.07 13.07 16.72
C LEU A 279 10.00 13.07 17.92
N THR A 280 10.65 11.94 18.23
CA THR A 280 11.49 11.77 19.42
C THR A 280 12.88 12.38 19.26
N ASN A 281 13.45 12.38 18.03
CA ASN A 281 14.77 12.93 17.74
C ASN A 281 14.73 14.04 16.67
N PRO A 282 14.10 15.20 16.96
CA PRO A 282 13.87 16.26 15.98
C PRO A 282 15.16 16.93 15.48
N LYS A 283 16.24 16.89 16.27
CA LYS A 283 17.55 17.43 15.88
C LYS A 283 18.33 16.46 14.98
N CYS A 284 17.92 15.20 14.90
CA CYS A 284 18.60 14.13 14.15
C CYS A 284 20.07 14.02 14.53
N ARG A 285 20.31 13.93 15.84
CA ARG A 285 21.60 13.53 16.42
C ARG A 285 21.46 12.07 16.78
N PHE A 286 21.90 11.19 15.89
CA PHE A 286 21.76 9.75 16.08
C PHE A 286 23.01 9.22 16.77
N ASP A 287 22.82 8.51 17.88
CA ASP A 287 23.86 7.70 18.51
C ASP A 287 24.02 6.36 17.77
N THR A 288 25.03 5.60 18.17
CA THR A 288 25.36 4.29 17.59
C THR A 288 24.16 3.33 17.60
N LEU A 289 23.45 3.25 18.73
CA LEU A 289 22.30 2.36 18.91
C LEU A 289 21.11 2.79 18.04
N THR A 290 20.82 4.09 17.93
CA THR A 290 19.76 4.59 17.05
C THR A 290 20.09 4.29 15.59
N LEU A 291 21.35 4.47 15.18
CA LEU A 291 21.78 4.19 13.80
C LEU A 291 21.67 2.70 13.45
N PHE A 292 22.02 1.82 14.38
CA PHE A 292 21.89 0.37 14.23
C PHE A 292 20.41 -0.05 14.19
N SER A 293 19.63 0.31 15.21
CA SER A 293 18.23 -0.14 15.36
C SER A 293 17.28 0.36 14.27
N TYR A 294 17.42 1.62 13.82
CA TYR A 294 16.56 2.18 12.77
C TYR A 294 17.11 1.98 11.36
N GLY A 295 18.41 1.72 11.23
CA GLY A 295 19.09 1.64 9.94
C GLY A 295 19.29 2.99 9.25
N LEU A 296 20.15 2.98 8.22
CA LEU A 296 20.57 4.19 7.52
C LEU A 296 19.41 4.93 6.84
N ASP A 297 18.54 4.21 6.13
CA ASP A 297 17.50 4.82 5.30
C ASP A 297 16.43 5.53 6.14
N SER A 298 16.04 4.95 7.27
CA SER A 298 15.12 5.57 8.23
C SER A 298 15.72 6.83 8.85
N CYS A 299 16.98 6.78 9.27
CA CYS A 299 17.68 7.95 9.82
C CYS A 299 17.82 9.09 8.78
N LEU A 300 18.12 8.75 7.52
CA LEU A 300 18.20 9.74 6.44
C LEU A 300 16.82 10.35 6.11
N SER A 301 15.78 9.52 6.04
CA SER A 301 14.40 9.96 5.80
C SER A 301 13.92 10.88 6.93
N ALA A 302 14.17 10.49 8.18
CA ALA A 302 13.86 11.31 9.36
C ALA A 302 14.59 12.66 9.32
N ASN A 303 15.88 12.67 8.97
CA ASN A 303 16.66 13.89 8.83
C ASN A 303 16.13 14.80 7.72
N LYS A 304 15.80 14.26 6.54
CA LYS A 304 15.21 15.06 5.44
C LYS A 304 13.91 15.73 5.87
N VAL A 305 13.01 15.00 6.51
CA VAL A 305 11.74 15.54 7.01
C VAL A 305 12.00 16.62 8.06
N ASN A 306 12.84 16.36 9.07
CA ASN A 306 13.14 17.34 10.11
C ASN A 306 13.87 18.59 9.60
N ARG A 307 14.70 18.48 8.56
CA ARG A 307 15.29 19.65 7.86
C ARG A 307 14.25 20.50 7.15
N LEU A 308 13.22 19.88 6.56
CA LEU A 308 12.08 20.59 5.96
C LEU A 308 11.20 21.25 7.02
N LEU A 309 11.02 20.59 8.16
CA LEU A 309 10.32 21.17 9.31
C LEU A 309 11.08 22.37 9.91
N GLY A 310 12.41 22.39 9.74
CA GLY A 310 13.31 23.40 10.32
C GLY A 310 13.83 23.00 11.71
N LYS A 311 13.72 21.71 12.07
CA LYS A 311 14.11 21.15 13.37
C LYS A 311 15.55 20.61 13.37
N SER A 312 16.04 20.14 12.22
CA SER A 312 17.42 19.63 12.07
C SER A 312 18.26 20.45 11.09
N HIS A 313 19.57 20.49 11.37
CA HIS A 313 20.61 21.01 10.49
C HIS A 313 21.68 19.95 10.17
N THR A 314 21.49 18.70 10.64
CA THR A 314 22.46 17.62 10.50
C THR A 314 22.72 17.32 9.02
N SER A 315 23.99 17.21 8.66
CA SER A 315 24.41 16.86 7.31
C SER A 315 24.18 15.37 7.04
N GLU A 316 23.56 15.03 5.91
CA GLU A 316 23.41 13.63 5.48
C GLU A 316 24.76 12.91 5.37
N LYS A 317 25.81 13.64 4.98
CA LYS A 317 27.18 13.09 4.91
C LYS A 317 27.69 12.64 6.27
N ASN A 318 27.33 13.36 7.34
CA ASN A 318 27.76 13.01 8.69
C ASN A 318 27.01 11.78 9.20
N ILE A 319 25.71 11.66 8.88
CA ILE A 319 24.90 10.49 9.22
C ILE A 319 25.46 9.24 8.52
N ARG A 320 25.75 9.33 7.22
CA ARG A 320 26.38 8.24 6.46
C ARG A 320 27.72 7.84 7.06
N ARG A 321 28.60 8.81 7.36
CA ARG A 321 29.89 8.54 8.01
C ARG A 321 29.74 7.86 9.38
N ALA A 322 28.78 8.29 10.19
CA ALA A 322 28.52 7.67 11.49
C ALA A 322 28.01 6.23 11.34
N TYR A 323 27.14 5.99 10.36
CA TYR A 323 26.65 4.64 10.04
C TYR A 323 27.74 3.73 9.46
N ASP A 324 28.61 4.26 8.61
CA ASP A 324 29.75 3.51 8.05
C ASP A 324 30.82 3.19 9.10
N ALA A 325 30.86 3.92 10.21
CA ALA A 325 31.75 3.68 11.34
C ALA A 325 31.21 2.67 12.36
N LEU A 326 29.99 2.16 12.17
CA LEU A 326 29.44 1.06 12.97
C LEU A 326 30.27 -0.21 12.76
N ILE A 327 30.54 -0.94 13.84
CA ILE A 327 31.26 -2.22 13.78
C ILE A 327 30.41 -3.27 13.09
N ILE A 328 29.14 -3.34 13.47
CA ILE A 328 28.11 -4.18 12.88
C ILE A 328 26.97 -3.30 12.37
N LYS A 329 26.39 -3.64 11.23
CA LYS A 329 25.27 -2.90 10.63
C LYS A 329 23.95 -3.65 10.74
N LYS A 330 24.05 -4.98 10.90
CA LYS A 330 22.96 -5.92 11.15
C LYS A 330 23.39 -6.94 12.20
N THR A 331 22.42 -7.61 12.81
CA THR A 331 22.65 -8.70 13.76
C THR A 331 23.45 -9.85 13.15
N CYS A 332 23.21 -10.17 11.87
CA CYS A 332 23.96 -11.19 11.15
C CYS A 332 25.46 -10.89 10.92
N ASP A 333 25.87 -9.63 11.11
CA ASP A 333 27.27 -9.21 11.00
C ASP A 333 28.11 -9.56 12.25
N LEU A 334 27.47 -10.07 13.30
CA LEU A 334 28.17 -10.64 14.45
C LEU A 334 29.01 -11.84 14.01
N GLU A 335 30.26 -11.91 14.46
CA GLU A 335 31.13 -13.07 14.20
C GLU A 335 30.65 -14.33 14.92
N PHE A 336 30.00 -14.17 16.08
CA PHE A 336 29.37 -15.24 16.83
C PHE A 336 27.92 -15.44 16.33
N LYS A 337 27.61 -16.58 15.72
CA LYS A 337 26.33 -16.78 15.00
C LYS A 337 25.23 -17.24 15.95
N GLY A 338 23.98 -17.07 15.52
CA GLY A 338 22.80 -17.49 16.28
C GLY A 338 22.81 -18.98 16.63
N GLU A 339 23.36 -19.82 15.75
CA GLU A 339 23.54 -21.26 16.00
C GLU A 339 24.51 -21.52 17.16
N ASP A 340 25.62 -20.79 17.24
CA ASP A 340 26.57 -20.90 18.36
C ASP A 340 25.95 -20.42 19.68
N ILE A 341 25.14 -19.35 19.63
CA ILE A 341 24.41 -18.82 20.81
C ILE A 341 23.39 -19.86 21.30
N LEU A 342 22.64 -20.48 20.39
CA LEU A 342 21.70 -21.54 20.73
C LEU A 342 22.39 -22.77 21.33
N GLU A 343 23.56 -23.13 20.80
CA GLU A 343 24.33 -24.28 21.30
C GLU A 343 24.84 -24.03 22.73
N ILE A 344 25.36 -22.84 23.01
CA ILE A 344 25.86 -22.48 24.35
C ILE A 344 24.69 -22.23 25.33
N CYS A 345 23.57 -21.69 24.86
CA CYS A 345 22.38 -21.43 25.68
C CYS A 345 21.36 -22.58 25.64
N ALA A 346 21.78 -23.79 25.30
CA ALA A 346 20.89 -24.94 25.22
C ALA A 346 20.16 -25.17 26.57
N GLY A 347 18.83 -25.17 26.52
CA GLY A 347 17.97 -25.30 27.72
C GLY A 347 17.51 -23.99 28.36
N GLN A 348 17.93 -22.83 27.85
CA GLN A 348 17.47 -21.52 28.31
C GLN A 348 16.17 -21.06 27.60
N SER A 349 15.45 -20.11 28.21
CA SER A 349 14.25 -19.54 27.60
C SER A 349 14.59 -18.64 26.41
N ALA A 350 13.67 -18.55 25.44
CA ALA A 350 13.83 -17.66 24.28
C ALA A 350 13.99 -16.18 24.69
N GLU A 351 13.32 -15.75 25.77
CA GLU A 351 13.43 -14.39 26.34
C GLU A 351 14.84 -14.11 26.83
N TYR A 352 15.48 -15.05 27.53
CA TYR A 352 16.84 -14.89 28.01
C TYR A 352 17.84 -14.80 26.85
N ILE A 353 17.67 -15.66 25.84
CA ILE A 353 18.52 -15.66 24.64
C ILE A 353 18.42 -14.31 23.92
N GLN A 354 17.22 -13.75 23.80
CA GLN A 354 17.02 -12.45 23.18
C GLN A 354 17.72 -11.32 23.97
N VAL A 355 17.58 -11.30 25.29
CA VAL A 355 18.26 -10.33 26.16
C VAL A 355 19.79 -10.47 26.06
N LEU A 356 20.30 -11.70 26.02
CA LEU A 356 21.73 -11.96 25.86
C LEU A 356 22.24 -11.43 24.52
N VAL A 357 21.53 -11.69 23.43
CA VAL A 357 21.89 -11.18 22.10
C VAL A 357 21.87 -9.64 22.06
N ASP A 358 20.83 -9.02 22.61
CA ASP A 358 20.73 -7.56 22.71
C ASP A 358 21.92 -6.96 23.49
N ASN A 359 22.34 -7.62 24.58
CA ASN A 359 23.51 -7.23 25.37
C ASN A 359 24.82 -7.38 24.59
N ILE A 360 24.99 -8.48 23.84
CA ILE A 360 26.16 -8.67 22.95
C ILE A 360 26.22 -7.55 21.93
N ILE A 361 25.11 -7.29 21.24
CA ILE A 361 25.00 -6.22 20.23
C ILE A 361 25.36 -4.88 20.86
N TYR A 362 24.80 -4.56 22.03
CA TYR A 362 25.10 -3.34 22.75
C TYR A 362 26.61 -3.21 23.03
N LYS A 363 27.23 -4.24 23.62
CA LYS A 363 28.65 -4.22 23.99
C LYS A 363 29.59 -4.15 22.78
N VAL A 364 29.25 -4.84 21.70
CA VAL A 364 29.99 -4.75 20.43
C VAL A 364 29.89 -3.34 19.87
N LEU A 365 28.69 -2.75 19.85
CA LEU A 365 28.46 -1.40 19.33
C LEU A 365 29.12 -0.30 20.20
N THR A 366 29.13 -0.45 21.52
CA THR A 366 29.83 0.47 22.44
C THR A 366 31.34 0.27 22.47
N ARG A 367 31.87 -0.76 21.76
CA ARG A 367 33.28 -1.15 21.73
C ARG A 367 33.82 -1.67 23.06
N GLU A 368 32.94 -2.17 23.93
CA GLU A 368 33.33 -2.85 25.16
C GLU A 368 33.93 -4.23 24.86
N ILE A 369 33.41 -4.90 23.83
CA ILE A 369 33.96 -6.17 23.31
C ILE A 369 34.22 -6.05 21.80
N PRO A 370 35.30 -6.64 21.27
CA PRO A 370 35.52 -6.68 19.83
C PRO A 370 34.52 -7.64 19.17
N ASN A 371 34.17 -7.38 17.90
CA ASN A 371 33.38 -8.32 17.08
C ASN A 371 34.28 -9.45 16.59
N GLU A 372 34.71 -10.32 17.51
CA GLU A 372 35.56 -11.49 17.24
C GLU A 372 34.93 -12.70 17.93
N TYR A 373 34.98 -13.86 17.28
CA TYR A 373 34.29 -15.08 17.73
C TYR A 373 34.62 -15.43 19.19
N GLU A 374 35.92 -15.54 19.53
CA GLU A 374 36.36 -15.94 20.86
C GLU A 374 35.99 -14.91 21.94
N ALA A 375 36.10 -13.61 21.64
CA ALA A 375 35.78 -12.57 22.61
C ALA A 375 34.29 -12.52 22.95
N ILE A 376 33.42 -12.73 21.95
CA ILE A 376 31.97 -12.81 22.18
C ILE A 376 31.63 -14.11 22.93
N LYS A 377 32.28 -15.24 22.58
CA LYS A 377 32.10 -16.53 23.25
C LYS A 377 32.46 -16.46 24.74
N GLU A 378 33.62 -15.90 25.08
CA GLU A 378 34.06 -15.70 26.48
C GLU A 378 33.05 -14.85 27.25
N TYR A 379 32.51 -13.80 26.64
CA TYR A 379 31.46 -12.98 27.25
C TYR A 379 30.19 -13.79 27.53
N CYS A 380 29.68 -14.55 26.55
CA CYS A 380 28.50 -15.40 26.72
C CYS A 380 28.67 -16.40 27.87
N LEU A 381 29.84 -17.06 27.95
CA LEU A 381 30.14 -18.00 29.03
C LEU A 381 30.17 -17.29 30.39
N SER A 382 30.79 -16.11 30.48
CA SER A 382 30.85 -15.34 31.73
C SER A 382 29.47 -14.87 32.23
N GLU A 383 28.56 -14.52 31.32
CA GLU A 383 27.18 -14.15 31.65
C GLU A 383 26.37 -15.37 32.14
N LEU A 384 26.55 -16.53 31.51
CA LEU A 384 25.94 -17.77 31.97
C LEU A 384 26.46 -18.19 33.35
N GLU A 385 27.77 -18.02 33.61
CA GLU A 385 28.37 -18.31 34.91
C GLU A 385 27.78 -17.43 36.02
N GLN A 386 27.69 -16.12 35.77
CA GLN A 386 27.16 -15.15 36.74
C GLN A 386 25.69 -15.40 37.08
N ASN A 387 24.92 -15.93 36.12
CA ASN A 387 23.52 -16.29 36.31
C ASN A 387 23.31 -17.75 36.75
N GLY A 388 24.39 -18.52 36.97
CA GLY A 388 24.33 -19.87 37.56
C GLY A 388 23.95 -21.00 36.59
N PHE A 389 24.22 -20.82 35.29
CA PHE A 389 23.79 -21.73 34.22
C PHE A 389 24.92 -22.58 33.61
N THR A 390 26.03 -22.78 34.31
CA THR A 390 27.22 -23.46 33.77
C THR A 390 27.57 -24.77 34.50
N GLU A 391 27.88 -25.82 33.73
CA GLU A 391 28.49 -27.07 34.20
C GLU A 391 29.88 -27.23 33.57
N TYR A 392 30.90 -27.53 34.39
CA TYR A 392 32.28 -27.75 33.95
C TYR A 392 32.64 -29.22 34.05
N ASP A 393 33.41 -29.71 33.09
CA ASP A 393 33.94 -31.05 33.14
C ASP A 393 35.07 -31.15 34.18
N SER A 394 35.49 -32.38 34.45
CA SER A 394 36.57 -32.66 35.42
C SER A 394 37.94 -32.06 35.07
N LYS A 395 38.11 -31.45 33.89
CA LYS A 395 39.32 -30.77 33.43
C LYS A 395 39.20 -29.24 33.48
N GLY A 396 38.04 -28.72 33.83
CA GLY A 396 37.75 -27.29 33.86
C GLY A 396 37.29 -26.73 32.51
N ASP A 397 37.00 -27.59 31.52
CA ASP A 397 36.43 -27.19 30.25
C ASP A 397 34.89 -27.11 30.37
N TYR A 398 34.27 -26.12 29.73
CA TYR A 398 32.82 -25.97 29.72
C TYR A 398 32.14 -27.19 29.07
N ILE A 399 31.14 -27.78 29.75
CA ILE A 399 30.37 -28.89 29.20
C ILE A 399 29.36 -28.33 28.21
N TYR A 400 29.63 -28.52 26.92
CA TYR A 400 28.62 -28.32 25.88
C TYR A 400 27.44 -29.25 26.14
N HIS A 401 26.26 -28.70 26.40
CA HIS A 401 25.02 -29.46 26.40
C HIS A 401 24.63 -29.79 24.95
N SER A 402 25.39 -30.66 24.29
CA SER A 402 25.07 -31.20 22.96
C SER A 402 23.86 -32.14 23.09
N GLY A 403 22.67 -31.56 23.06
CA GLY A 403 21.44 -32.24 23.39
C GLY A 403 20.35 -32.17 22.35
N ILE A 404 20.60 -31.77 21.09
CA ILE A 404 19.72 -32.06 19.93
C ILE A 404 20.59 -32.03 18.66
N ILE A 405 20.89 -33.22 18.13
CA ILE A 405 21.01 -33.63 16.71
C ILE A 405 21.83 -34.91 16.75
N GLY A 406 21.13 -36.05 16.70
CA GLY A 406 21.83 -37.33 16.73
C GLY A 406 21.02 -38.60 16.93
N LYS A 407 19.70 -38.62 16.76
CA LYS A 407 18.96 -39.87 16.51
C LYS A 407 17.87 -39.66 15.46
N ARG A 408 17.85 -40.58 14.50
CA ARG A 408 16.81 -40.72 13.49
C ARG A 408 15.43 -40.76 14.12
N ASN A 409 14.46 -40.22 13.39
CA ASN A 409 13.01 -40.45 13.49
C ASN A 409 12.64 -41.62 14.40
N GLU A 410 12.08 -41.27 15.56
CA GLU A 410 10.85 -41.80 16.15
C GLU A 410 10.82 -41.29 17.60
N ASP A 411 9.75 -40.54 17.91
CA ASP A 411 9.34 -40.03 19.23
C ASP A 411 10.16 -38.86 19.84
N ILE A 412 9.86 -37.62 19.41
CA ILE A 412 10.13 -36.39 20.18
C ILE A 412 8.86 -35.52 20.16
N ASN A 413 8.39 -35.10 21.33
CA ASN A 413 7.24 -34.20 21.50
C ASN A 413 7.53 -32.80 20.92
N GLU A 414 6.62 -32.28 20.11
CA GLU A 414 6.73 -31.06 19.27
C GLU A 414 6.65 -29.70 20.01
N GLU A 415 6.65 -29.62 21.34
CA GLU A 415 6.34 -28.37 22.06
C GLU A 415 7.55 -27.52 22.55
N MET A 416 8.81 -27.87 22.25
CA MET A 416 9.97 -27.09 22.74
C MET A 416 11.15 -26.98 21.75
N LEU A 417 10.87 -26.72 20.48
CA LEU A 417 11.90 -26.36 19.50
C LEU A 417 11.57 -25.00 18.90
N VAL A 418 12.33 -23.98 19.30
CA VAL A 418 12.37 -22.71 18.55
C VAL A 418 13.04 -23.02 17.22
N ASP A 419 12.28 -22.95 16.12
CA ASP A 419 12.82 -23.08 14.77
C ASP A 419 13.93 -22.03 14.58
N VAL A 420 15.05 -22.43 13.96
CA VAL A 420 16.13 -21.52 13.58
C VAL A 420 15.60 -20.35 12.72
N ASN A 421 14.51 -20.56 11.98
CA ASN A 421 13.81 -19.49 11.24
C ASN A 421 13.01 -18.54 12.14
N GLU A 422 12.51 -19.01 13.28
CA GLU A 422 11.77 -18.22 14.27
C GLU A 422 12.73 -17.38 15.13
N LEU A 423 13.90 -17.92 15.48
CA LEU A 423 14.97 -17.15 16.10
C LEU A 423 15.49 -16.06 15.15
N ASN A 424 15.76 -16.38 13.88
CA ASN A 424 16.18 -15.36 12.90
C ASN A 424 15.12 -14.27 12.69
N ARG A 425 13.82 -14.56 12.88
CA ARG A 425 12.76 -13.54 12.89
C ARG A 425 12.74 -12.69 14.17
N LEU A 426 12.99 -13.30 15.33
CA LEU A 426 13.07 -12.62 16.63
C LEU A 426 14.32 -11.71 16.74
N LEU A 427 15.42 -12.12 16.12
CA LEU A 427 16.71 -11.42 16.05
C LEU A 427 16.68 -10.17 15.16
N ASP A 428 15.68 -10.02 14.28
CA ASP A 428 15.42 -8.80 13.51
C ASP A 428 14.45 -7.83 14.27
N GLY A 429 14.08 -8.16 15.51
CA GLY A 429 13.29 -7.34 16.42
C GLY A 429 14.08 -6.20 17.12
N PRO A 430 13.40 -5.20 17.70
CA PRO A 430 14.07 -4.03 18.27
C PRO A 430 14.76 -4.31 19.62
N VAL A 431 16.04 -3.92 19.72
CA VAL A 431 16.81 -3.84 20.98
C VAL A 431 16.14 -2.84 21.93
N VAL A 432 15.73 -3.29 23.12
CA VAL A 432 15.09 -2.44 24.13
C VAL A 432 16.16 -1.68 24.93
N ASN A 433 16.17 -0.35 24.81
CA ASN A 433 17.13 0.51 25.50
C ASN A 433 16.69 0.74 26.96
N THR A 434 17.43 0.21 27.93
CA THR A 434 17.33 0.61 29.35
C THR A 434 18.55 1.46 29.73
N PRO A 435 18.37 2.69 30.28
CA PRO A 435 19.49 3.56 30.58
C PRO A 435 20.22 3.15 31.87
N ALA A 436 21.53 2.94 31.79
CA ALA A 436 22.41 2.72 32.94
C ALA A 436 23.34 3.92 33.21
N SER A 437 23.27 4.37 34.47
CA SER A 437 24.25 5.13 35.26
C SER A 437 24.33 6.67 35.13
N GLU A 438 23.99 7.34 36.24
CA GLU A 438 24.83 8.42 36.79
C GLU A 438 25.32 7.94 38.17
N ALA A 439 26.62 7.73 38.32
CA ALA A 439 27.27 7.49 39.61
C ALA A 439 28.43 8.48 39.78
N ALA A 440 28.34 9.31 40.82
CA ALA A 440 29.47 9.96 41.47
C ALA A 440 29.22 9.95 42.99
N PRO A 441 30.28 9.88 43.81
CA PRO A 441 30.22 9.23 45.12
C PRO A 441 29.87 10.22 46.24
N VAL A 442 28.95 9.84 47.14
CA VAL A 442 28.75 10.54 48.42
C VAL A 442 28.55 9.50 49.54
N SER A 443 29.20 9.80 50.66
CA SER A 443 29.48 9.02 51.87
C SER A 443 28.32 8.26 52.53
N GLU A 444 28.68 7.12 53.13
CA GLU A 444 27.96 6.40 54.19
C GLU A 444 27.60 7.34 55.36
N ALA A 445 26.34 7.75 55.44
CA ALA A 445 25.57 8.09 56.65
C ALA A 445 24.38 9.00 56.33
N ALA A 446 23.39 8.50 55.59
CA ALA A 446 22.02 9.02 55.63
C ALA A 446 21.07 8.07 54.90
N TYR A 447 19.91 7.81 55.51
CA TYR A 447 18.77 7.03 55.00
C TYR A 447 18.84 5.51 55.12
N SER A 448 18.92 5.05 56.36
CA SER A 448 18.07 3.95 56.80
C SER A 448 16.61 4.43 56.84
N GLU A 449 15.82 4.15 55.80
CA GLU A 449 14.37 3.88 55.89
C GLU A 449 13.76 3.66 54.48
N ALA A 450 12.99 2.57 54.36
CA ALA A 450 12.04 2.22 53.30
C ALA A 450 12.58 1.68 51.95
N VAL A 451 12.77 0.36 51.86
CA VAL A 451 12.08 -0.52 50.88
C VAL A 451 12.01 -1.94 51.49
N ASN A 452 10.84 -2.35 51.99
CA ASN A 452 10.52 -3.77 52.23
C ASN A 452 9.93 -4.37 50.93
N PRO A 453 10.11 -5.67 50.66
CA PRO A 453 9.45 -6.34 49.54
C PRO A 453 7.92 -6.38 49.76
N PRO A 454 7.10 -6.35 48.69
CA PRO A 454 5.66 -6.31 48.81
C PRO A 454 5.13 -7.54 49.56
N SER A 455 4.28 -7.28 50.55
CA SER A 455 3.67 -8.33 51.39
C SER A 455 2.73 -9.20 50.55
N SER A 456 2.45 -10.43 50.99
CA SER A 456 1.54 -11.39 50.32
C SER A 456 0.17 -10.80 49.96
N ILE A 457 -0.28 -9.76 50.68
CA ILE A 457 -1.52 -9.02 50.44
C ILE A 457 -1.48 -8.17 49.15
N GLU A 458 -0.31 -7.65 48.76
CA GLU A 458 -0.14 -6.86 47.53
C GLU A 458 -0.12 -7.74 46.28
N LYS A 459 0.37 -8.98 46.38
CA LYS A 459 0.29 -9.96 45.29
C LYS A 459 -1.16 -10.36 45.01
N ASP A 460 -1.94 -10.63 46.06
CA ASP A 460 -3.36 -10.94 45.98
C ASP A 460 -4.21 -9.76 45.43
N LEU A 461 -3.84 -8.51 45.75
CA LEU A 461 -4.48 -7.30 45.19
C LEU A 461 -4.14 -7.07 43.71
N THR A 462 -2.98 -7.53 43.25
CA THR A 462 -2.54 -7.38 41.85
C THR A 462 -3.19 -8.46 40.97
N ASP A 463 -3.26 -9.69 41.47
CA ASP A 463 -3.93 -10.81 40.80
C ASP A 463 -5.45 -10.60 40.74
N HIS A 464 -6.08 -10.07 41.80
CA HIS A 464 -7.51 -9.73 41.77
C HIS A 464 -7.83 -8.57 40.79
N ARG A 465 -6.85 -7.68 40.53
CA ARG A 465 -7.00 -6.57 39.59
C ARG A 465 -6.83 -7.03 38.14
N ILE A 466 -6.00 -8.05 37.91
CA ILE A 466 -5.88 -8.74 36.62
C ILE A 466 -7.16 -9.52 36.32
N ASP A 467 -7.70 -10.28 37.27
CA ASP A 467 -8.98 -11.00 37.12
C ASP A 467 -10.17 -10.04 36.84
N MET A 468 -10.21 -8.88 37.51
CA MET A 468 -11.20 -7.84 37.19
C MET A 468 -11.03 -7.21 35.80
N LEU A 469 -9.80 -7.14 35.28
CA LEU A 469 -9.54 -6.61 33.93
C LEU A 469 -9.89 -7.64 32.86
N GLU A 470 -9.58 -8.92 33.07
CA GLU A 470 -9.96 -10.01 32.17
C GLU A 470 -11.49 -10.16 32.10
N LYS A 471 -12.16 -10.04 33.24
CA LYS A 471 -13.63 -10.06 33.28
C LYS A 471 -14.25 -8.89 32.53
N ARG A 472 -13.67 -7.68 32.66
CA ARG A 472 -14.09 -6.50 31.88
C ARG A 472 -13.80 -6.65 30.39
N LEU A 473 -12.69 -7.30 30.02
CA LEU A 473 -12.34 -7.56 28.63
C LEU A 473 -13.37 -8.52 28.01
N ASN A 474 -13.69 -9.62 28.68
CA ASN A 474 -14.74 -10.56 28.24
C ASN A 474 -16.13 -9.91 28.14
N GLU A 475 -16.49 -9.02 29.09
CA GLU A 475 -17.74 -8.25 29.01
C GLU A 475 -17.75 -7.30 27.81
N GLN A 476 -16.61 -6.70 27.46
CA GLN A 476 -16.48 -5.84 26.27
C GLN A 476 -16.54 -6.65 24.97
N GLU A 477 -15.91 -7.83 24.91
CA GLU A 477 -15.98 -8.73 23.76
C GLU A 477 -17.41 -9.23 23.53
N GLN A 478 -18.15 -9.57 24.58
CA GLN A 478 -19.57 -9.90 24.47
C GLN A 478 -20.41 -8.72 23.94
N GLN A 479 -20.15 -7.50 24.42
CA GLN A 479 -20.85 -6.31 23.91
C GLN A 479 -20.52 -6.00 22.44
N ILE A 480 -19.30 -6.30 22.00
CA ILE A 480 -18.91 -6.18 20.58
C ILE A 480 -19.69 -7.21 19.75
N HIS A 481 -19.71 -8.48 20.19
CA HIS A 481 -20.47 -9.53 19.50
C HIS A 481 -21.97 -9.24 19.42
N GLU A 482 -22.59 -8.70 20.49
CA GLU A 482 -23.99 -8.29 20.46
C GLU A 482 -24.24 -7.14 19.48
N LYS A 483 -23.32 -6.15 19.41
CA LYS A 483 -23.43 -5.04 18.46
C LYS A 483 -23.23 -5.47 17.02
N ASP A 484 -22.33 -6.41 16.76
CA ASP A 484 -22.12 -6.96 15.43
C ASP A 484 -23.34 -7.75 14.96
N ALA A 485 -23.97 -8.53 15.86
CA ALA A 485 -25.23 -9.21 15.56
C ALA A 485 -26.37 -8.22 15.24
N GLN A 486 -26.50 -7.13 16.02
CA GLN A 486 -27.46 -6.06 15.73
C GLN A 486 -27.18 -5.35 14.40
N LEU A 487 -25.90 -5.14 14.06
CA LEU A 487 -25.51 -4.54 12.80
C LEU A 487 -25.85 -5.44 11.61
N GLU A 488 -25.62 -6.75 11.71
CA GLU A 488 -26.03 -7.71 10.69
C GLU A 488 -27.55 -7.72 10.48
N GLU A 489 -28.32 -7.65 11.56
CA GLU A 489 -29.78 -7.58 11.49
C GLU A 489 -30.27 -6.29 10.79
N LEU A 490 -29.70 -5.13 11.17
CA LEU A 490 -29.98 -3.86 10.50
C LEU A 490 -29.57 -3.85 9.03
N LEU A 491 -28.44 -4.47 8.68
CA LEU A 491 -28.01 -4.62 7.29
C LEU A 491 -28.97 -5.52 6.49
N LYS A 492 -29.49 -6.59 7.11
CA LYS A 492 -30.48 -7.47 6.51
C LYS A 492 -31.81 -6.76 6.27
N GLU A 493 -32.29 -5.99 7.24
CA GLU A 493 -33.50 -5.16 7.10
C GLU A 493 -33.35 -4.07 6.03
N SER A 494 -32.21 -3.39 6.01
CA SER A 494 -31.88 -2.36 5.01
C SER A 494 -31.81 -2.96 3.60
N ARG A 495 -31.20 -4.15 3.46
CA ARG A 495 -31.14 -4.90 2.20
C ARG A 495 -32.53 -5.31 1.74
N GLN A 496 -33.39 -5.83 2.62
CA GLN A 496 -34.77 -6.19 2.29
C GLN A 496 -35.60 -4.97 1.87
N THR A 497 -35.44 -3.85 2.57
CA THR A 497 -36.14 -2.58 2.25
C THR A 497 -35.71 -2.06 0.87
N LYS A 498 -34.42 -2.14 0.56
CA LYS A 498 -33.87 -1.76 -0.75
C LYS A 498 -34.37 -2.66 -1.87
N ILE A 499 -34.34 -3.98 -1.68
CA ILE A 499 -34.88 -4.96 -2.64
C ILE A 499 -36.36 -4.67 -2.91
N LYS A 500 -37.17 -4.44 -1.88
CA LYS A 500 -38.60 -4.13 -2.03
C LYS A 500 -38.82 -2.86 -2.85
N LYS A 501 -38.03 -1.81 -2.60
CA LYS A 501 -38.10 -0.54 -3.34
C LYS A 501 -37.70 -0.69 -4.80
N ASP A 502 -36.64 -1.45 -5.09
CA ASP A 502 -36.16 -1.70 -6.45
C ASP A 502 -37.16 -2.56 -7.24
N VAL A 503 -37.75 -3.59 -6.62
CA VAL A 503 -38.83 -4.39 -7.21
C VAL A 503 -40.05 -3.53 -7.51
N ASP A 504 -40.49 -2.68 -6.58
CA ASP A 504 -41.64 -1.79 -6.80
C ASP A 504 -41.37 -0.81 -7.95
N GLN A 505 -40.13 -0.33 -8.11
CA GLN A 505 -39.74 0.54 -9.22
C GLN A 505 -39.72 -0.20 -10.57
N MET A 506 -39.26 -1.45 -10.60
CA MET A 506 -39.29 -2.29 -11.81
C MET A 506 -40.71 -2.65 -12.23
N VAL A 507 -41.57 -3.04 -11.28
CA VAL A 507 -42.98 -3.31 -11.54
C VAL A 507 -43.66 -2.08 -12.09
N LYS A 508 -43.43 -0.90 -11.49
CA LYS A 508 -43.99 0.36 -11.98
C LYS A 508 -43.54 0.67 -13.41
N GLY A 509 -42.25 0.59 -13.70
CA GLY A 509 -41.73 0.85 -15.05
C GLY A 509 -42.32 -0.06 -16.12
N ASN A 510 -42.55 -1.34 -15.80
CA ASN A 510 -43.19 -2.26 -16.73
C ASN A 510 -44.70 -2.01 -16.88
N MET A 511 -45.40 -1.62 -15.81
CA MET A 511 -46.82 -1.26 -15.89
C MET A 511 -47.02 0.04 -16.69
N ASP A 512 -46.09 0.99 -16.58
CA ASP A 512 -46.07 2.22 -17.38
C ASP A 512 -45.87 1.87 -18.88
N LEU A 513 -44.92 0.97 -19.20
CA LEU A 513 -44.71 0.48 -20.57
C LEU A 513 -45.93 -0.26 -21.16
N ILE A 514 -46.62 -1.06 -20.35
CA ILE A 514 -47.86 -1.74 -20.76
C ILE A 514 -49.00 -0.74 -20.99
N SER A 515 -49.00 0.39 -20.28
CA SER A 515 -50.00 1.45 -20.44
C SER A 515 -49.71 2.37 -21.64
N ASP A 516 -48.45 2.54 -22.02
CA ASP A 516 -48.03 3.32 -23.19
C ASP A 516 -48.18 2.54 -24.52
N MET A 517 -48.28 1.21 -24.47
CA MET A 517 -48.60 0.37 -25.62
C MET A 517 -50.12 0.17 -25.67
N ASP A 518 -50.81 0.90 -26.55
CA ASP A 518 -52.27 0.89 -26.85
C ASP A 518 -52.89 -0.49 -27.24
N TYR A 519 -52.37 -1.61 -26.73
CA TYR A 519 -52.67 -2.94 -27.23
C TYR A 519 -53.71 -3.73 -26.42
N VAL A 520 -54.14 -3.27 -25.23
CA VAL A 520 -55.13 -4.02 -24.47
C VAL A 520 -55.99 -3.09 -23.61
N ASP A 521 -57.32 -3.10 -23.83
CA ASP A 521 -58.34 -2.62 -22.90
C ASP A 521 -58.38 -3.55 -21.67
N VAL A 522 -57.33 -3.50 -20.84
CA VAL A 522 -57.23 -4.31 -19.61
C VAL A 522 -58.02 -3.59 -18.52
N SER A 523 -58.95 -4.31 -17.88
CA SER A 523 -59.68 -3.80 -16.73
C SER A 523 -58.72 -3.46 -15.58
N ASP A 524 -59.08 -2.50 -14.71
CA ASP A 524 -58.24 -2.12 -13.57
C ASP A 524 -57.97 -3.30 -12.61
N GLU A 525 -58.86 -4.28 -12.56
CA GLU A 525 -58.69 -5.52 -11.78
C GLU A 525 -57.60 -6.43 -12.37
N GLU A 526 -57.56 -6.60 -13.68
CA GLU A 526 -56.53 -7.39 -14.37
C GLU A 526 -55.14 -6.72 -14.29
N LYS A 527 -55.07 -5.38 -14.36
CA LYS A 527 -53.82 -4.63 -14.14
C LYS A 527 -53.26 -4.84 -12.74
N GLN A 528 -54.13 -4.86 -11.72
CA GLN A 528 -53.71 -5.18 -10.36
C GLN A 528 -53.23 -6.62 -10.23
N GLU A 529 -53.87 -7.57 -10.90
CA GLU A 529 -53.44 -8.98 -10.88
C GLU A 529 -52.10 -9.19 -11.58
N LEU A 530 -51.87 -8.55 -12.74
CA LEU A 530 -50.60 -8.54 -13.45
C LEU A 530 -49.47 -7.94 -12.61
N SER A 531 -49.72 -6.81 -11.94
CA SER A 531 -48.77 -6.19 -11.03
C SER A 531 -48.37 -7.11 -9.88
N ARG A 532 -49.34 -7.83 -9.28
CA ARG A 532 -49.07 -8.84 -8.23
C ARG A 532 -48.25 -10.01 -8.77
N LYS A 533 -48.56 -10.52 -9.97
CA LYS A 533 -47.82 -11.62 -10.62
C LYS A 533 -46.38 -11.21 -10.96
N LEU A 534 -46.17 -10.01 -11.52
CA LEU A 534 -44.83 -9.48 -11.82
C LEU A 534 -44.00 -9.30 -10.55
N LYS A 535 -44.59 -8.73 -9.50
CA LYS A 535 -43.92 -8.54 -8.21
C LYS A 535 -43.46 -9.88 -7.61
N LYS A 536 -44.29 -10.92 -7.73
CA LYS A 536 -43.96 -12.27 -7.30
C LYS A 536 -42.79 -12.85 -8.11
N ILE A 537 -42.82 -12.75 -9.43
CA ILE A 537 -41.73 -13.23 -10.31
C ILE A 537 -40.39 -12.57 -9.96
N TYR A 538 -40.38 -11.25 -9.74
CA TYR A 538 -39.14 -10.55 -9.39
C TYR A 538 -38.59 -10.94 -8.02
N LEU A 539 -39.47 -11.13 -7.02
CA LEU A 539 -39.05 -11.61 -5.70
C LEU A 539 -38.52 -13.04 -5.76
N ASP A 540 -39.18 -13.93 -6.52
CA ASP A 540 -38.76 -15.32 -6.70
C ASP A 540 -37.40 -15.40 -7.44
N PHE A 541 -37.18 -14.56 -8.47
CA PHE A 541 -35.90 -14.49 -9.17
C PHE A 541 -34.76 -14.02 -8.25
N ILE A 542 -34.98 -12.97 -7.46
CA ILE A 542 -33.97 -12.43 -6.54
C ILE A 542 -33.65 -13.43 -5.41
N ASN A 543 -34.64 -14.18 -4.94
CA ASN A 543 -34.45 -15.20 -3.92
C ASN A 543 -33.73 -16.45 -4.45
N ASN A 544 -34.00 -16.87 -5.69
CA ASN A 544 -33.31 -18.02 -6.32
C ASN A 544 -31.88 -17.68 -6.78
N SER A 545 -31.62 -16.42 -7.15
CA SER A 545 -30.27 -15.93 -7.49
C SER A 545 -29.27 -16.01 -6.32
N GLY A 546 -29.75 -16.20 -5.08
CA GLY A 546 -28.92 -16.39 -3.90
C GLY A 546 -28.61 -17.86 -3.58
N SER A 547 -29.26 -18.80 -4.25
CA SER A 547 -29.18 -20.26 -3.99
C SER A 547 -28.39 -21.01 -5.07
N GLU A 548 -28.21 -20.42 -6.25
CA GLU A 548 -27.49 -21.02 -7.38
C GLU A 548 -25.97 -20.80 -7.24
N ASN A 549 -25.39 -21.51 -6.28
CA ASN A 549 -23.98 -21.91 -6.32
C ASN A 549 -23.83 -23.45 -6.27
N ASN A 550 -24.88 -24.20 -6.58
CA ASN A 550 -24.79 -25.64 -6.85
C ASN A 550 -25.75 -26.05 -8.00
N GLU A 551 -25.11 -26.32 -9.14
CA GLU A 551 -25.52 -27.16 -10.27
C GLU A 551 -26.69 -26.76 -11.20
N ASN A 552 -26.30 -26.77 -12.49
CA ASN A 552 -27.01 -26.75 -13.79
C ASN A 552 -27.52 -25.42 -14.36
#